data_AF-A0A1W1HL77-F1
#
_entry.id   AF-A0A1W1HL77-F1
#
_cell.length_a   1.000
_cell.length_b   1.000
_cell.length_c   1.000
_cell.angle_alpha   90.00
_cell.angle_beta   90.00
_cell.angle_gamma   90.00
#
_symmetry.space_group_name_H-M   'P 1'
#
loop_
_entity.id
_entity.type
_entity.pdbx_description
1 polymer ?
#
loop_
_entity_poly.entity_id
_entity_poly.type
_entity_poly.pdbx_seq_one_letter_code
_entity_poly.pdbx_strand_id
1 'polypeptide(L)' 'MNTYTALIRQTKDWWIGWIQEIPGVNCQGETREELLESLKTTLQEVIEMNRQEAVSQAGENYFEELIAV' A
#
# COMPACT_ATOMS: atom_id res chain seq x y z
N MET A 1 3.20 -13.00 6.62
CA MET A 1 2.71 -11.62 6.85
C MET A 1 3.69 -10.70 6.15
N ASN A 2 3.25 -9.98 5.12
CA ASN A 2 4.13 -9.03 4.45
C ASN A 2 4.21 -7.77 5.32
N THR A 3 5.43 -7.34 5.61
CA THR A 3 5.72 -6.09 6.31
C THR A 3 6.08 -5.03 5.29
N TYR A 4 5.55 -3.82 5.48
CA TYR A 4 5.81 -2.66 4.64
C TYR A 4 6.31 -1.50 5.49
N THR A 5 7.10 -0.62 4.89
CA THR A 5 7.77 0.48 5.58
C THR A 5 7.05 1.79 5.28
N ALA A 6 6.36 2.33 6.28
CA ALA A 6 5.81 3.67 6.20
C ALA A 6 6.88 4.73 6.49
N LEU A 7 7.19 5.58 5.51
CA LEU A 7 7.91 6.83 5.73
C LEU A 7 6.92 7.89 6.20
N ILE A 8 7.13 8.47 7.38
CA ILE A 8 6.19 9.43 7.98
C ILE A 8 6.91 10.75 8.26
N ARG A 9 6.26 11.86 7.90
CA ARG A 9 6.73 13.21 8.17
C ARG A 9 5.64 14.02 8.85
N GLN A 10 5.96 14.59 10.01
CA GLN A 10 5.12 15.61 10.63
C GLN A 10 5.40 16.98 10.00
N THR A 11 4.34 17.67 9.62
CA THR A 11 4.33 19.10 9.27
C THR A 11 3.64 19.86 10.41
N LYS A 12 3.51 21.20 10.33
CA LYS A 12 2.97 22.00 11.45
C LYS A 12 1.69 21.41 12.06
N ASP A 13 0.69 21.18 11.22
CA ASP A 13 -0.65 20.80 11.66
C ASP A 13 -1.09 19.43 11.12
N TRP A 14 -0.23 18.76 10.34
CA TRP A 14 -0.59 17.54 9.61
C TRP A 14 0.52 16.51 9.59
N TRP A 15 0.14 15.25 9.51
CA TRP A 15 1.01 14.13 9.22
C TRP A 15 0.86 13.74 7.75
N ILE A 16 1.99 13.46 7.09
CA ILE A 16 2.02 12.97 5.72
C ILE A 16 2.85 11.68 5.71
N GLY A 17 2.40 10.67 4.99
CA GLY A 17 3.12 9.41 4.92
C GLY A 17 3.04 8.74 3.56
N TRP A 18 4.01 7.86 3.32
CA TRP A 18 4.20 7.09 2.09
C TRP A 18 4.58 5.64 2.45
N ILE A 19 4.13 4.67 1.67
CA ILE A 19 4.67 3.30 1.73
C ILE A 19 5.86 3.20 0.77
N GLN A 20 7.06 2.93 1.29
CA GLN A 20 8.29 3.00 0.49
C GLN A 20 8.30 1.97 -0.64
N GLU A 21 7.75 0.79 -0.39
CA GLU A 21 7.77 -0.33 -1.33
C GLU A 21 6.72 -0.19 -2.45
N ILE A 22 5.71 0.67 -2.27
CA ILE A 22 4.62 0.84 -3.25
C ILE A 22 4.44 2.31 -3.62
N PRO A 23 4.99 2.75 -4.77
CA PRO A 23 4.79 4.09 -5.29
C PRO A 23 3.30 4.43 -5.43
N GLY A 24 2.92 5.66 -5.05
CA GLY A 24 1.55 6.14 -5.13
C GLY A 24 0.67 5.82 -3.93
N VAL A 25 1.13 4.98 -2.98
CA VAL A 25 0.43 4.79 -1.70
C VAL A 25 0.92 5.86 -0.72
N ASN A 26 0.14 6.92 -0.61
CA ASN A 26 0.40 8.03 0.30
C ASN A 26 -0.89 8.61 0.87
N CYS A 27 -0.84 9.05 2.13
CA CYS A 27 -1.97 9.65 2.83
C CYS A 27 -1.52 10.85 3.66
N GLN A 28 -2.49 11.62 4.15
CA GLN A 28 -2.30 12.63 5.18
C GLN A 28 -3.33 12.43 6.29
N GLY A 29 -3.03 12.84 7.52
CA GLY A 29 -3.92 12.77 8.68
C GLY A 29 -3.65 13.89 9.68
N GLU A 30 -4.65 14.28 10.48
CA GLU A 30 -4.47 15.29 11.54
C GLU A 30 -3.67 14.68 12.69
N THR A 31 -3.85 13.39 12.94
CA THR A 31 -3.06 12.61 13.88
C THR A 31 -2.18 11.56 13.18
N ARG A 32 -1.16 11.06 13.89
CA ARG A 32 -0.32 9.98 13.39
C ARG A 32 -1.11 8.68 13.24
N GLU A 33 -2.06 8.45 14.14
CA GLU A 33 -2.92 7.27 14.18
C GLU A 33 -3.84 7.24 12.96
N GLU A 34 -4.52 8.35 12.65
CA GLU A 34 -5.35 8.49 11.44
C GLU A 34 -4.55 8.30 10.16
N LEU A 35 -3.33 8.85 10.10
CA LEU A 35 -2.43 8.63 8.96
C LEU A 35 -2.13 7.13 8.79
N LEU A 36 -1.81 6.43 9.89
CA LEU A 36 -1.47 5.01 9.85
C LEU A 36 -2.66 4.14 9.43
N GLU A 37 -3.86 4.45 9.91
CA GLU A 37 -5.09 3.76 9.49
C GLU A 37 -5.37 4.00 8.00
N SER A 38 -5.23 5.25 7.54
CA SER A 38 -5.42 5.60 6.13
C SER A 38 -4.42 4.87 5.23
N LEU A 39 -3.13 4.90 5.59
CA LEU A 39 -2.08 4.20 4.85
C LEU A 39 -2.35 2.70 4.77
N LYS A 40 -2.82 2.08 5.86
CA LYS A 40 -3.14 0.65 5.88
C LYS A 40 -4.28 0.31 4.94
N THR A 41 -5.37 1.09 4.97
CA THR A 41 -6.54 0.88 4.12
C THR A 41 -6.16 1.07 2.65
N THR A 42 -5.54 2.20 2.30
CA THR A 42 -5.11 2.47 0.91
C THR A 42 -4.11 1.44 0.40
N LEU A 43 -3.17 0.97 1.24
CA LEU A 43 -2.23 -0.08 0.88
C LEU A 43 -2.96 -1.40 0.54
N GLN A 44 -3.97 -1.77 1.33
CA GLN A 44 -4.77 -2.97 1.06
C GLN A 44 -5.55 -2.86 -0.25
N GLU A 45 -6.16 -1.70 -0.51
CA GLU A 45 -6.88 -1.44 -1.75
C GLU A 45 -5.98 -1.52 -2.98
N VAL A 46 -4.79 -0.89 -2.93
CA VAL A 46 -3.83 -0.93 -4.05
C VAL A 46 -3.30 -2.33 -4.31
N ILE A 47 -2.96 -3.10 -3.26
CA ILE A 47 -2.51 -4.49 -3.42
C ILE A 47 -3.61 -5.33 -4.07
N GLU A 48 -4.86 -5.17 -3.63
CA GLU A 48 -5.99 -5.92 -4.18
C GLU A 48 -6.27 -5.53 -5.64
N MET A 49 -6.25 -4.23 -5.95
CA MET A 49 -6.38 -3.74 -7.31
C MET A 49 -5.30 -4.32 -8.23
N ASN A 50 -4.03 -4.31 -7.78
CA ASN A 50 -2.92 -4.85 -8.56
C ASN A 50 -3.06 -6.36 -8.80
N ARG A 51 -3.57 -7.11 -7.81
CA ARG A 51 -3.86 -8.56 -7.98
C ARG A 51 -4.95 -8.80 -9.01
N GLN A 52 -6.06 -8.07 -8.91
CA GLN A 52 -7.18 -8.18 -9.84
C GLN A 52 -6.76 -7.80 -11.26
N GLU A 53 -5.95 -6.74 -11.40
CA GLU A 53 -5.39 -6.33 -12.68
C GLU A 53 -4.47 -7.43 -13.26
N ALA A 54 -3.57 -8.00 -12.45
CA ALA A 54 -2.69 -9.08 -12.90
C ALA A 54 -3.48 -10.32 -13.38
N VAL A 55 -4.52 -10.72 -12.65
CA VAL A 55 -5.41 -11.82 -13.06
C VAL A 55 -6.13 -11.47 -14.37
N SER A 56 -6.68 -10.24 -14.47
CA SER A 56 -7.34 -9.78 -15.70
C SER A 56 -6.40 -9.74 -16.90
N GLN A 57 -5.13 -9.40 -16.71
CA GLN A 57 -4.13 -9.37 -17.78
C GLN A 57 -3.63 -10.76 -18.15
N ALA A 58 -3.50 -11.67 -17.19
CA ALA A 58 -3.06 -13.04 -17.43
C ALA A 58 -4.08 -13.84 -18.28
N GLY A 59 -5.38 -13.58 -18.08
CA GLY A 59 -6.44 -14.30 -18.78
C GLY A 59 -6.59 -15.72 -18.25
N GLU A 60 -6.58 -16.72 -19.14
CA GLU A 60 -6.78 -18.14 -18.79
C GLU A 60 -5.46 -18.92 -18.77
N ASN A 61 -5.45 -20.06 -18.07
CA ASN A 61 -4.33 -21.00 -18.00
C ASN A 61 -3.03 -20.44 -17.38
N TYR A 62 -3.15 -19.77 -16.22
CA TYR A 62 -2.00 -19.31 -15.42
C TYR A 62 -1.75 -20.21 -14.20
N PHE A 63 -0.56 -20.06 -13.61
CA PHE A 63 -0.18 -20.66 -12.33
C PHE A 63 0.31 -19.56 -11.40
N GLU A 64 0.03 -19.70 -10.10
CA GLU A 64 0.54 -18.80 -9.06
C GLU A 64 1.67 -19.49 -8.32
N GLU A 65 2.78 -18.79 -8.13
CA GLU A 65 3.94 -19.28 -7.38
C GLU A 65 4.42 -18.20 -6.41
N LEU A 66 4.81 -18.59 -5.20
CA LEU A 66 5.33 -17.67 -4.21
C LEU A 66 6.84 -17.45 -4.44
N ILE A 67 7.23 -16.19 -4.62
CA ILE A 67 8.63 -15.79 -4.78
C ILE A 67 9.08 -15.03 -3.53
N ALA A 68 10.18 -15.50 -2.91
CA ALA A 68 10.89 -14.80 -1.84
C ALA A 68 12.19 -14.21 -2.42
N VAL A 69 12.57 -13.02 -1.95
CA VAL A 69 13.79 -12.29 -2.34
C VAL A 69 14.74 -12.20 -1.15
#